data_AF-A0A1B5G045-F1
#
_entry.id   AF-A0A1B5G045-F1
#
_cell.length_a   1.000
_cell.length_b   1.000
_cell.length_c   1.000
_cell.angle_alpha   90.00
_cell.angle_beta   90.00
_cell.angle_gamma   90.00
#
_symmetry.space_group_name_H-M   'P 1'
#
loop_
_entity.id
_entity.type
_entity.pdbx_description
1 polymer ?
#
loop_
_entity_poly.entity_id
_entity_poly.type
_entity_poly.pdbx_seq_one_letter_code
_entity_poly.pdbx_strand_id
1 'polypeptide(L)'
;QNTLAALVDLGQKILIVGCDPKADSTRLILHAKAQDTVLSLAAAAGSVEDLELEDVLKVGYKNIKCVESGGPEPGVGCAGRGVITSINFLEENGAYDDVDYVSYDVLG
;
A
#
# COMPACT_ATOMS: atom_id res chain seq x y z
N GLN A 1 10.24 -5.50 3.84
CA GLN A 1 10.77 -4.16 4.23
C GLN A 1 12.29 -4.07 4.13
N ASN A 2 13.09 -4.75 4.97
CA ASN A 2 14.57 -4.61 4.94
C ASN A 2 15.23 -4.91 3.58
N THR A 3 14.81 -5.98 2.90
CA THR A 3 15.30 -6.32 1.56
C THR A 3 15.07 -5.17 0.57
N LEU A 4 13.93 -4.50 0.67
CA LEU A 4 13.57 -3.38 -0.22
C LEU A 4 14.36 -2.12 0.12
N ALA A 5 14.63 -1.88 1.40
CA ALA A 5 15.54 -0.81 1.82
C ALA A 5 16.95 -1.01 1.23
N ALA A 6 17.44 -2.25 1.19
CA ALA A 6 18.72 -2.57 0.55
C ALA A 6 18.69 -2.36 -0.98
N LEU A 7 17.58 -2.67 -1.67
CA LEU A 7 17.44 -2.41 -3.10
C LEU A 7 17.45 -0.91 -3.43
N VAL A 8 16.84 -0.09 -2.60
CA VAL A 8 16.92 1.38 -2.77
C VAL A 8 18.32 1.92 -2.56
N ASP A 9 19.11 1.32 -1.67
CA ASP A 9 20.53 1.65 -1.53
C ASP A 9 21.33 1.35 -2.81
N LEU A 10 20.85 0.45 -3.66
CA LEU A 10 21.38 0.13 -4.99
C LEU A 10 20.76 0.99 -6.11
N GLY A 11 20.06 2.07 -5.76
CA GLY A 11 19.49 3.03 -6.69
C GLY A 11 18.17 2.62 -7.34
N GLN A 12 17.52 1.55 -6.87
CA GLN A 12 16.25 1.09 -7.41
C GLN A 12 15.08 1.93 -6.85
N LYS A 13 14.10 2.25 -7.71
CA LYS A 13 12.83 2.87 -7.33
C LYS A 13 11.83 1.79 -6.94
N ILE A 14 11.31 1.85 -5.72
CA ILE A 14 10.51 0.76 -5.15
C ILE A 14 9.12 1.27 -4.73
N LEU A 15 8.11 0.47 -5.03
CA LEU A 15 6.76 0.56 -4.45
C LEU A 15 6.47 -0.67 -3.59
N ILE A 16 5.97 -0.44 -2.37
CA ILE A 16 5.44 -1.48 -1.48
C ILE A 16 3.92 -1.38 -1.47
N VAL A 17 3.27 -2.49 -1.75
CA VAL A 17 1.82 -2.65 -1.60
C VAL A 17 1.58 -3.71 -0.52
N GLY A 18 1.14 -3.28 0.66
CA GLY A 18 0.73 -4.19 1.73
C GLY A 18 -0.63 -4.79 1.41
N CYS A 19 -0.69 -6.12 1.35
CA CYS A 19 -1.89 -6.89 1.02
C CYS A 19 -2.34 -7.79 2.20
N ASP A 20 -1.75 -7.59 3.38
CA ASP A 20 -2.16 -8.22 4.63
C ASP A 20 -3.17 -7.31 5.36
N PRO A 21 -4.35 -7.81 5.78
CA PRO A 21 -5.33 -7.02 6.53
C PRO A 21 -4.78 -6.39 7.83
N LYS A 22 -3.65 -6.88 8.36
CA LYS A 22 -2.95 -6.32 9.51
C LYS A 22 -2.34 -4.93 9.26
N ALA A 23 -2.11 -4.57 7.99
CA ALA A 23 -1.66 -3.25 7.55
C ALA A 23 -0.37 -2.73 8.24
N ASP A 24 0.65 -3.59 8.36
CA ASP A 24 1.95 -3.23 8.98
C ASP A 24 3.17 -3.52 8.08
N SER A 25 2.94 -3.72 6.79
CA SER A 25 3.91 -4.00 5.72
C SER A 25 4.76 -2.80 5.34
N THR A 26 4.35 -1.58 5.67
CA THR A 26 5.10 -0.34 5.38
C THR A 26 5.66 0.37 6.63
N ARG A 27 5.34 -0.12 7.84
CA ARG A 27 5.60 0.60 9.10
C ARG A 27 7.05 1.01 9.34
N LEU A 28 8.02 0.15 9.00
CA LEU A 28 9.45 0.41 9.23
C LEU A 28 10.00 1.38 8.18
N ILE A 29 9.44 1.37 6.97
CA ILE A 29 9.83 2.28 5.90
C ILE A 29 9.32 3.70 6.19
N LEU A 30 8.12 3.83 6.78
CA LEU A 30 7.52 5.11 7.12
C LEU A 30 7.88 5.64 8.52
N HIS A 31 8.55 4.84 9.35
CA HIS A 31 8.78 5.13 10.77
C HIS A 31 7.48 5.49 11.52
N ALA A 32 6.37 4.84 11.16
CA ALA A 32 5.05 5.07 11.72
C ALA A 32 4.53 3.80 12.39
N LYS A 33 3.51 3.95 13.25
CA LYS A 33 2.86 2.79 13.89
C LYS A 33 2.08 1.96 12.86
N ALA A 34 1.34 2.65 12.00
CA ALA A 34 0.58 2.12 10.87
C ALA A 34 0.31 3.28 9.89
N GLN A 35 -0.04 2.93 8.66
CA GLN A 35 -0.50 3.85 7.63
C GLN A 35 -2.02 3.66 7.46
N ASP A 36 -2.75 4.74 7.17
CA ASP A 36 -4.16 4.61 6.78
C ASP A 36 -4.27 3.81 5.48
N THR A 37 -5.19 2.86 5.44
CA THR A 37 -5.33 1.92 4.33
C THR A 37 -6.22 2.48 3.23
N VAL A 38 -6.06 1.99 2.01
CA VAL A 38 -6.93 2.32 0.87
C VAL A 38 -8.39 2.07 1.23
N LEU A 39 -8.71 0.90 1.80
CA LEU A 39 -10.10 0.60 2.18
C LEU A 39 -10.64 1.48 3.30
N SER A 40 -9.84 1.82 4.31
CA SER A 40 -10.29 2.70 5.40
C SER A 40 -10.53 4.13 4.91
N LEU A 41 -9.68 4.62 4.01
CA LEU A 41 -9.84 5.95 3.43
C LEU A 41 -11.05 5.98 2.48
N ALA A 42 -11.24 4.95 1.66
CA ALA A 42 -12.41 4.82 0.80
C ALA A 42 -13.71 4.78 1.62
N ALA A 43 -13.72 4.07 2.75
CA ALA A 43 -14.88 4.03 3.64
C ALA A 43 -15.20 5.40 4.26
N ALA A 44 -14.18 6.23 4.52
CA ALA A 44 -14.35 7.58 5.04
C ALA A 44 -14.78 8.60 3.96
N ALA A 45 -14.26 8.45 2.74
CA ALA A 45 -14.59 9.28 1.58
C ALA A 45 -15.97 8.94 0.98
N GLY A 46 -16.37 7.68 1.07
CA GLY A 46 -17.63 7.14 0.55
C GLY A 46 -17.39 5.96 -0.40
N SER A 47 -16.46 6.11 -1.34
CA SER A 47 -16.06 5.08 -2.30
C SER A 47 -14.57 5.16 -2.63
N VAL A 48 -14.05 4.18 -3.38
CA VAL A 48 -12.64 4.18 -3.82
C VAL A 48 -12.43 5.16 -4.99
N GLU A 49 -13.50 5.43 -5.73
CA GLU A 49 -13.56 6.38 -6.84
C GLU A 49 -13.48 7.84 -6.39
N ASP A 50 -13.72 8.09 -5.09
CA ASP A 50 -13.61 9.42 -4.47
C ASP A 50 -12.20 9.69 -3.90
N LEU A 51 -11.27 8.75 -4.04
CA LEU A 51 -9.88 8.89 -3.56
C LEU A 51 -8.95 9.36 -4.67
N GLU A 52 -7.93 10.12 -4.28
CA GLU A 52 -6.79 10.45 -5.11
C GLU A 52 -5.56 9.65 -4.67
N LEU A 53 -4.60 9.43 -5.59
CA LEU A 53 -3.40 8.63 -5.28
C LEU A 53 -2.61 9.20 -4.09
N GLU A 54 -2.58 10.53 -3.95
CA GLU A 54 -1.89 11.24 -2.87
C GLU A 54 -2.49 11.01 -1.48
N ASP A 55 -3.76 10.62 -1.41
CA ASP A 55 -4.42 10.27 -0.14
C ASP A 55 -3.80 9.01 0.45
N VAL A 56 -3.56 8.01 -0.40
CA VAL A 56 -3.16 6.66 0.02
C VAL A 56 -1.66 6.43 -0.06
N LEU A 57 -0.96 7.07 -1.01
CA LEU A 57 0.46 6.84 -1.25
C LEU A 57 1.30 7.71 -0.32
N LYS A 58 2.15 7.06 0.49
CA LYS A 58 3.12 7.74 1.35
C LYS A 58 4.53 7.40 0.89
N VAL A 59 5.45 8.34 1.08
CA VAL A 59 6.85 8.18 0.71
C VAL A 59 7.68 8.12 1.98
N GLY A 60 8.46 7.04 2.13
CA GLY A 60 9.28 6.78 3.30
C GLY A 60 10.78 6.77 3.01
N TYR A 61 11.51 5.91 3.73
CA TYR A 61 12.96 5.76 3.63
C TYR A 61 13.44 5.77 2.17
N LYS A 62 14.34 6.71 1.85
CA LYS A 62 14.96 6.88 0.52
C LYS A 62 13.98 6.85 -0.66
N ASN A 63 12.82 7.46 -0.51
CA ASN A 63 11.79 7.56 -1.54
C ASN A 63 11.07 6.25 -1.88
N ILE A 64 11.09 5.25 -0.99
CA ILE A 64 10.23 4.07 -1.15
C ILE A 64 8.77 4.54 -1.06
N LYS A 65 7.99 4.30 -2.13
CA LYS A 65 6.55 4.53 -2.16
C LYS A 65 5.86 3.40 -1.38
N CYS A 66 4.87 3.73 -0.56
CA CYS A 66 4.21 2.82 0.36
C CYS A 66 2.70 2.99 0.30
N VAL A 67 1.98 1.87 0.15
CA VAL A 67 0.52 1.79 0.22
C VAL A 67 0.13 0.57 1.04
N GLU A 68 -0.92 0.70 1.85
CA GLU A 68 -1.54 -0.42 2.56
C GLU A 68 -2.96 -0.63 2.02
N SER A 69 -3.28 -1.82 1.53
CA SER A 69 -4.61 -2.13 1.01
C SER A 69 -5.66 -2.15 2.14
N GLY A 70 -5.28 -2.70 3.28
CA GLY A 70 -6.17 -2.95 4.41
C GLY A 70 -7.09 -4.14 4.17
N GLY A 71 -8.00 -4.34 5.12
CA GLY A 71 -8.98 -5.42 5.06
C GLY A 71 -10.16 -5.16 5.98
N PRO A 72 -11.25 -5.91 5.82
CA PRO A 72 -12.39 -5.81 6.72
C PRO A 72 -12.02 -6.31 8.11
N GLU A 73 -12.81 -5.89 9.09
CA GLU A 73 -12.75 -6.45 10.44
C GLU A 73 -12.83 -7.99 10.41
N PRO A 74 -12.08 -8.70 11.28
CA PRO A 74 -12.10 -10.15 11.34
C PRO A 74 -13.52 -10.71 11.44
N GLY A 75 -13.89 -11.56 10.48
CA GLY A 75 -15.21 -12.21 10.43
C GLY A 75 -16.33 -11.40 9.77
N VAL A 76 -16.06 -10.19 9.26
CA VAL A 76 -17.08 -9.31 8.65
C VAL A 76 -17.06 -9.34 7.12
N GLY A 77 -15.90 -9.58 6.50
CA GLY A 77 -15.78 -9.53 5.04
C GLY A 77 -14.67 -10.41 4.47
N CYS A 78 -14.36 -10.20 3.19
CA CYS A 78 -13.30 -10.91 2.47
C CYS A 78 -12.09 -10.00 2.27
N ALA A 79 -10.98 -10.29 2.96
CA ALA A 79 -9.72 -9.56 2.80
C ALA A 79 -9.23 -9.53 1.34
N GLY A 80 -9.40 -10.64 0.62
CA GLY A 80 -9.02 -10.73 -0.79
C GLY A 80 -9.74 -9.72 -1.69
N ARG A 81 -11.00 -9.36 -1.38
CA ARG A 81 -11.71 -8.32 -2.15
C ARG A 81 -11.09 -6.94 -1.93
N GLY A 82 -10.61 -6.66 -0.71
CA GLY A 82 -9.90 -5.42 -0.40
C GLY A 82 -8.62 -5.26 -1.20
N VAL A 83 -7.83 -6.33 -1.27
CA VAL A 83 -6.60 -6.38 -2.08
C VAL A 83 -6.89 -6.12 -3.55
N ILE A 84 -7.91 -6.78 -4.12
CA ILE A 84 -8.30 -6.56 -5.53
C ILE A 84 -8.69 -5.11 -5.77
N THR A 85 -9.55 -4.54 -4.92
CA THR A 85 -9.98 -3.14 -5.04
C THR A 85 -8.80 -2.18 -4.97
N SER A 86 -7.87 -2.41 -4.04
CA SER A 86 -6.69 -1.55 -3.88
C SER A 86 -5.75 -1.65 -5.08
N ILE A 87 -5.52 -2.84 -5.63
CA ILE A 87 -4.62 -3.02 -6.78
C ILE A 87 -5.20 -2.32 -8.03
N ASN A 88 -6.50 -2.49 -8.28
CA ASN A 88 -7.18 -1.83 -9.41
C ASN A 88 -7.09 -0.30 -9.29
N PHE A 89 -7.38 0.24 -8.10
CA PHE A 89 -7.26 1.67 -7.84
C PHE A 89 -5.83 2.19 -8.13
N LEU A 90 -4.80 1.46 -7.68
CA LEU A 90 -3.41 1.85 -7.90
C LEU A 90 -3.01 1.80 -9.38
N GLU A 91 -3.57 0.86 -10.14
CA GLU A 91 -3.32 0.73 -11.58
C GLU A 91 -3.95 1.89 -12.35
N GLU A 92 -5.23 2.17 -12.08
CA GLU A 92 -5.99 3.23 -12.73
C GLU A 92 -5.43 4.63 -12.45
N ASN A 93 -4.80 4.83 -11.28
CA ASN A 93 -4.24 6.11 -10.87
C ASN A 93 -2.73 6.26 -11.11
N GLY A 94 -2.09 5.33 -11.85
CA GLY A 94 -0.69 5.48 -12.26
C GLY A 94 0.34 5.30 -11.14
N ALA A 95 0.01 4.56 -10.07
CA ALA A 95 0.93 4.34 -8.94
C ALA A 95 2.22 3.61 -9.33
N TYR A 96 2.14 2.81 -10.40
CA TYR A 96 3.24 1.98 -10.92
C TYR A 96 4.19 2.73 -11.84
N ASP A 97 3.90 3.99 -12.18
CA ASP A 97 4.75 4.80 -13.03
C ASP A 97 6.07 5.15 -12.32
N ASP A 98 7.17 5.07 -13.07
CA ASP A 98 8.53 5.37 -12.62
C ASP A 98 8.98 4.52 -11.41
N VAL A 99 8.66 3.22 -11.43
CA VAL A 99 9.06 2.24 -10.43
C VAL A 99 9.81 1.07 -11.09
N ASP A 100 10.94 0.66 -10.50
CA ASP A 100 11.74 -0.48 -10.99
C ASP A 100 11.22 -1.81 -10.43
N TYR A 101 10.79 -1.82 -9.16
CA TYR A 101 10.18 -3.00 -8.53
C TYR A 101 8.95 -2.65 -7.69
N VAL A 102 7.97 -3.53 -7.77
CA VAL A 102 6.78 -3.53 -6.90
C VAL A 102 6.84 -4.77 -6.01
N SER A 103 6.72 -4.58 -4.70
CA SER A 103 6.64 -5.65 -3.72
C SER A 103 5.22 -5.73 -3.16
N TYR A 104 4.54 -6.83 -3.44
CA TYR A 104 3.27 -7.18 -2.82
C TYR A 104 3.56 -8.03 -1.58
N ASP A 105 3.27 -7.51 -0.39
CA ASP A 105 3.37 -8.25 0.86
C ASP A 105 2.03 -8.92 1.16
N VAL A 106 1.87 -10.16 0.72
CA VAL A 106 0.60 -10.90 0.73
C VAL A 106 0.53 -11.81 1.96
N LEU A 107 -0.64 -11.89 2.58
CA LEU A 107 -0.93 -12.81 3.67
C LEU A 107 -0.53 -14.25 3.31
N GLY A 108 0.25 -14.90 4.20
CA GLY A 108 0.73 -16.29 4.06
C GLY A 108 -0.19 -17.36 4.64
#